data_AF-A0A919J144-F1
#
_entry.id   AF-A0A919J144-F1
#
_cell.length_a   1.000
_cell.length_b   1.000
_cell.length_c   1.000
_cell.angle_alpha   90.00
_cell.angle_beta   90.00
_cell.angle_gamma   90.00
#
_symmetry.space_group_name_H-M   'P 1'
#
loop_
_entity.id
_entity.type
_entity.pdbx_description
1 polymer ?
#
loop_
_entity_poly.entity_id
_entity_poly.type
_entity_poly.pdbx_seq_one_letter_code
_entity_poly.pdbx_strand_id
1 'polypeptide(L)'
;MTQPRVTCYRVGLRLADPRMPALLVQHHRPGFYLRVLREGPVRAGDEIVKVADGPQALTVAETDALLYLPGHPREQLERALRMPALSPGWQASFRAMLAEPASASGNAGLTDATRPPAWTGFRPLRVTAVEPESTTITSIRLADPDGAPLPAAQPGQFLTVRTAPAVVGRDAPAGPAVVVRDPPAGQFGPAVAGRDPLAGPARPAVVRSYSLSGRPGDAGYRISVKHEPHGRGSGYLSTKVRPGDLLDVAAPRGSFVLRPAASPVLLISGGVGATPVLAMLHALAAERSTREIWWFQAARNAAERPFASEVVELLAALPSARSFICLSHPTPADRGYDATGRLSAAAFRSLGLSADADAYLCGPAAFLTDVTAALVETGLSPSRLHTEIFGARPGLTPGISAAPSRPPHPPTGEPGNGPSVSFARSGLTVPWPTDEPSLLELAEACDVPVRWSCRTGVCHNCESGLLSGDVTYTLDPVDPPAAGNALICCSRPNGPIVLDL
;
A
#
# COMPACT_ATOMS: atom_id res chain seq x y z
N MET A 1 32.41 -13.24 -21.33
CA MET A 1 31.77 -13.35 -20.01
C MET A 1 31.04 -12.05 -19.74
N THR A 2 29.78 -12.09 -19.26
CA THR A 2 28.90 -10.90 -19.28
C THR A 2 28.81 -10.13 -17.98
N GLN A 3 28.83 -10.82 -16.84
CA GLN A 3 28.83 -10.20 -15.52
C GLN A 3 29.18 -11.20 -14.42
N PRO A 4 29.84 -10.75 -13.33
CA PRO A 4 30.04 -11.57 -12.13
C PRO A 4 28.72 -12.08 -11.58
N ARG A 5 28.74 -13.29 -11.00
CA ARG A 5 27.60 -13.82 -10.25
C ARG A 5 27.67 -13.23 -8.85
N VAL A 6 26.70 -12.41 -8.51
CA VAL A 6 26.51 -11.91 -7.14
C VAL A 6 26.07 -13.07 -6.26
N THR A 7 27.01 -13.68 -5.56
CA THR A 7 26.72 -14.76 -4.62
C THR A 7 26.17 -14.16 -3.32
N CYS A 8 25.14 -14.82 -2.78
CA CYS A 8 24.74 -14.69 -1.38
C CYS A 8 24.14 -13.35 -0.91
N TYR A 9 23.71 -12.44 -1.80
CA TYR A 9 22.83 -11.33 -1.41
C TYR A 9 21.62 -11.82 -0.59
N ARG A 10 20.94 -12.89 -1.07
CA ARG A 10 19.83 -13.53 -0.34
C ARG A 10 20.24 -14.21 0.97
N VAL A 11 21.51 -14.57 1.14
CA VAL A 11 22.04 -15.16 2.37
C VAL A 11 22.34 -14.05 3.38
N GLY A 12 22.91 -12.92 2.95
CA GLY A 12 23.04 -11.70 3.77
C GLY A 12 21.70 -11.23 4.31
N LEU A 13 20.66 -11.23 3.46
CA LEU A 13 19.27 -10.95 3.88
C LEU A 13 18.72 -11.95 4.91
N ARG A 14 19.08 -13.24 4.80
CA ARG A 14 18.64 -14.28 5.77
C ARG A 14 19.42 -14.25 7.07
N LEU A 15 20.68 -13.81 7.05
CA LEU A 15 21.56 -13.75 8.20
C LEU A 15 21.61 -12.36 8.85
N ALA A 16 20.87 -11.39 8.31
CA ALA A 16 20.88 -9.99 8.73
C ALA A 16 22.29 -9.36 8.78
N ASP A 17 23.21 -9.80 7.92
CA ASP A 17 24.55 -9.21 7.80
C ASP A 17 24.71 -8.53 6.44
N PRO A 18 24.61 -7.19 6.37
CA PRO A 18 24.68 -6.43 5.13
C PRO A 18 26.08 -6.46 4.49
N ARG A 19 27.10 -6.89 5.23
CA ARG A 19 28.47 -7.03 4.72
C ARG A 19 28.66 -8.34 3.97
N MET A 20 27.70 -9.27 4.00
CA MET A 20 27.87 -10.60 3.42
C MET A 20 28.30 -10.63 1.95
N PRO A 21 27.76 -9.79 1.05
CA PRO A 21 28.30 -9.68 -0.31
C PRO A 21 29.77 -9.25 -0.30
N ALA A 22 30.13 -8.19 0.44
CA ALA A 22 31.51 -7.71 0.53
C ALA A 22 32.46 -8.74 1.16
N LEU A 23 32.06 -9.42 2.25
CA LEU A 23 32.83 -10.48 2.93
C LEU A 23 33.11 -11.67 2.00
N LEU A 24 32.15 -12.05 1.16
CA LEU A 24 32.36 -13.11 0.18
C LEU A 24 33.21 -12.67 -1.01
N VAL A 25 33.04 -11.41 -1.45
CA VAL A 25 33.87 -10.82 -2.50
C VAL A 25 35.32 -10.64 -2.03
N GLN A 26 35.57 -10.42 -0.73
CA GLN A 26 36.92 -10.43 -0.13
C GLN A 26 37.66 -11.75 -0.31
N HIS A 27 36.96 -12.86 -0.57
CA HIS A 27 37.62 -14.13 -0.90
C HIS A 27 38.06 -14.24 -2.36
N HIS A 28 37.71 -13.28 -3.23
CA HIS A 28 38.09 -13.22 -4.65
C HIS A 28 37.73 -14.48 -5.47
N ARG A 29 36.64 -15.17 -5.11
CA ARG A 29 36.14 -16.37 -5.81
C ARG A 29 34.69 -16.22 -6.31
N PRO A 30 34.39 -15.21 -7.15
CA PRO A 30 33.05 -15.06 -7.69
C PRO A 30 32.73 -16.14 -8.72
N GLY A 31 31.45 -16.51 -8.80
CA GLY A 31 30.94 -17.22 -9.96
C GLY A 31 30.76 -16.28 -11.15
N PHE A 32 30.33 -16.79 -12.29
CA PHE A 32 30.00 -15.97 -13.46
C PHE A 32 28.87 -16.57 -14.26
N TYR A 33 28.18 -15.72 -15.03
CA TYR A 33 27.21 -16.16 -16.02
C TYR A 33 27.84 -16.23 -17.42
N LEU A 34 27.48 -17.29 -18.15
CA LEU A 34 27.76 -17.41 -19.58
C LEU A 34 26.59 -16.84 -20.36
N ARG A 35 26.89 -15.99 -21.34
CA ARG A 35 25.90 -15.59 -22.35
C ARG A 35 25.79 -16.69 -23.38
N VAL A 36 24.59 -17.18 -23.60
CA VAL A 36 24.30 -18.12 -24.69
C VAL A 36 24.38 -17.35 -26.00
N LEU A 37 25.39 -17.66 -26.83
CA LEU A 37 25.55 -17.07 -28.17
C LEU A 37 24.75 -17.85 -29.21
N ARG A 38 24.63 -19.16 -29.01
CA ARG A 38 23.86 -20.09 -29.83
C ARG A 38 23.32 -21.19 -28.92
N GLU A 39 22.05 -21.50 -29.05
CA GLU A 39 21.41 -22.58 -28.31
C GLU A 39 21.87 -23.94 -28.86
N GLY A 40 22.05 -24.91 -27.97
CA GLY A 40 22.48 -26.26 -28.32
C GLY A 40 22.53 -27.19 -27.11
N PRO A 41 22.61 -28.51 -27.33
CA PRO A 41 22.74 -29.47 -26.23
C PRO A 41 24.09 -29.30 -25.54
N VAL A 42 24.08 -29.35 -24.20
CA VAL A 42 25.28 -29.40 -23.35
C VAL A 42 25.22 -30.66 -22.50
N ARG A 43 26.33 -31.40 -22.42
CA ARG A 43 26.45 -32.66 -21.68
C ARG A 43 27.65 -32.64 -20.74
N ALA A 44 27.61 -33.50 -19.73
CA ALA A 44 28.75 -33.70 -18.85
C ALA A 44 29.93 -34.25 -19.65
N GLY A 45 31.11 -33.63 -19.49
CA GLY A 45 32.31 -33.95 -20.26
C GLY A 45 32.56 -33.02 -21.45
N ASP A 46 31.64 -32.11 -21.78
CA ASP A 46 31.87 -31.09 -22.80
C ASP A 46 33.00 -30.14 -22.37
N GLU A 47 33.91 -29.85 -23.30
CA GLU A 47 35.07 -29.00 -23.04
C GLU A 47 34.67 -27.51 -23.01
N ILE A 48 35.13 -26.79 -21.98
CA ILE A 48 35.01 -25.33 -21.91
C ILE A 48 36.29 -24.72 -22.46
N VAL A 49 36.25 -24.31 -23.73
CA VAL A 49 37.40 -23.71 -24.41
C VAL A 49 37.33 -22.18 -24.33
N LYS A 50 38.43 -21.55 -23.94
CA LYS A 50 38.57 -20.09 -24.00
C LYS A 50 38.79 -19.67 -25.45
N VAL A 51 37.84 -18.90 -25.99
CA VAL A 51 37.85 -18.50 -27.41
C VAL A 51 38.55 -17.17 -27.69
N ALA A 52 38.63 -16.27 -26.70
CA ALA A 52 39.30 -14.98 -26.85
C ALA A 52 39.60 -14.31 -25.49
N ASP A 53 40.59 -13.41 -25.49
CA ASP A 53 40.84 -12.43 -24.44
C ASP A 53 40.38 -11.03 -24.88
N GLY A 54 39.78 -10.28 -23.96
CA GLY A 54 39.45 -8.88 -24.21
C GLY A 54 40.66 -7.96 -23.94
N PRO A 55 40.81 -6.83 -24.65
CA PRO A 55 41.97 -5.94 -24.51
C PRO A 55 42.06 -5.29 -23.13
N GLN A 56 40.96 -5.25 -22.37
CA GLN A 56 40.94 -4.73 -21.01
C GLN A 56 41.50 -5.73 -19.99
N ALA A 57 41.64 -7.02 -20.31
CA ALA A 57 42.22 -8.07 -19.45
C ALA A 57 41.77 -8.05 -17.97
N LEU A 58 40.56 -7.56 -17.69
CA LEU A 58 39.98 -7.58 -16.33
C LEU A 58 39.36 -8.93 -16.07
N THR A 59 39.74 -9.53 -14.95
CA THR A 59 39.15 -10.77 -14.46
C THR A 59 37.75 -10.51 -13.89
N VAL A 60 36.99 -11.60 -13.75
CA VAL A 60 35.69 -11.58 -13.07
C VAL A 60 35.82 -11.04 -11.66
N ALA A 61 36.86 -11.48 -10.93
CA ALA A 61 37.13 -11.08 -9.56
C ALA A 61 37.46 -9.59 -9.43
N GLU A 62 38.26 -9.03 -10.33
CA GLU A 62 38.55 -7.60 -10.35
C GLU A 62 37.32 -6.77 -10.69
N THR A 63 36.53 -7.22 -11.67
CA THR A 63 35.28 -6.52 -12.04
C THR A 63 34.27 -6.53 -10.90
N ASP A 64 34.14 -7.64 -10.19
CA ASP A 64 33.24 -7.78 -9.03
C ASP A 64 33.71 -6.92 -7.83
N ALA A 65 35.02 -6.91 -7.58
CA ALA A 65 35.63 -6.08 -6.54
C ALA A 65 35.37 -4.58 -6.75
N LEU A 66 35.35 -4.09 -8.00
CA LEU A 66 35.07 -2.68 -8.29
C LEU A 66 33.69 -2.22 -7.83
N LEU A 67 32.74 -3.13 -7.67
CA LEU A 67 31.39 -2.81 -7.21
C LEU A 67 31.24 -2.99 -5.70
N TYR A 68 31.85 -4.03 -5.12
CA TYR A 68 31.58 -4.46 -3.74
C TYR A 68 32.68 -4.17 -2.72
N LEU A 69 33.90 -3.82 -3.15
CA LEU A 69 35.00 -3.49 -2.26
C LEU A 69 35.28 -1.97 -2.27
N PRO A 70 35.70 -1.40 -1.12
CA PRO A 70 35.92 0.04 -1.01
C PRO A 70 37.10 0.52 -1.85
N GLY A 71 37.10 1.81 -2.19
CA GLY A 71 38.21 2.52 -2.84
C GLY A 71 38.03 2.81 -4.32
N HIS A 72 37.06 2.15 -4.98
CA HIS A 72 36.58 2.39 -6.36
C HIS A 72 37.52 3.20 -7.27
N PRO A 73 38.72 2.67 -7.62
CA PRO A 73 39.72 3.43 -8.34
C PRO A 73 39.20 3.84 -9.71
N ARG A 74 39.11 5.15 -9.92
CA ARG A 74 38.50 5.78 -11.10
C ARG A 74 39.02 5.19 -12.42
N GLU A 75 40.33 4.98 -12.53
CA GLU A 75 40.97 4.37 -13.71
C GLU A 75 40.47 2.95 -14.00
N GLN A 76 40.22 2.15 -12.96
CA GLN A 76 39.74 0.78 -13.13
C GLN A 76 38.24 0.74 -13.49
N LEU A 77 37.44 1.67 -12.96
CA LEU A 77 36.04 1.86 -13.38
C LEU A 77 35.95 2.25 -14.87
N GLU A 78 36.78 3.20 -15.31
CA GLU A 78 36.88 3.61 -16.72
C GLU A 78 37.40 2.48 -17.62
N ARG A 79 38.33 1.65 -17.13
CA ARG A 79 38.79 0.43 -17.82
C ARG A 79 37.67 -0.61 -17.94
N ALA A 80 36.89 -0.86 -16.89
CA ALA A 80 35.77 -1.79 -16.92
C ALA A 80 34.67 -1.35 -17.90
N LEU A 81 34.40 -0.04 -17.98
CA LEU A 81 33.42 0.53 -18.92
C LEU A 81 33.77 0.36 -20.40
N ARG A 82 35.05 0.13 -20.72
CA ARG A 82 35.49 -0.15 -22.10
C ARG A 82 35.24 -1.59 -22.53
N MET A 83 34.80 -2.48 -21.64
CA MET A 83 34.52 -3.89 -21.95
C MET A 83 33.15 -4.04 -22.65
N PRO A 84 33.10 -4.40 -23.96
CA PRO A 84 31.83 -4.49 -24.69
C PRO A 84 30.91 -5.61 -24.19
N ALA A 85 31.50 -6.61 -23.52
CA ALA A 85 30.76 -7.75 -22.98
C ALA A 85 30.09 -7.46 -21.64
N LEU A 86 30.44 -6.37 -20.95
CA LEU A 86 29.87 -6.01 -19.65
C LEU A 86 28.39 -5.63 -19.81
N SER A 87 27.52 -6.16 -18.95
CA SER A 87 26.08 -5.89 -19.08
C SER A 87 25.71 -4.42 -18.87
N PRO A 88 24.62 -3.91 -19.48
CA PRO A 88 24.21 -2.51 -19.35
C PRO A 88 24.02 -2.05 -17.90
N GLY A 89 23.53 -2.93 -17.02
CA GLY A 89 23.37 -2.62 -15.59
C GLY A 89 24.69 -2.34 -14.89
N TRP A 90 25.72 -3.17 -15.13
CA TRP A 90 27.06 -2.94 -14.58
C TRP A 90 27.73 -1.70 -15.16
N GLN A 91 27.52 -1.42 -16.45
CA GLN A 91 27.99 -0.19 -17.06
C GLN A 91 27.34 1.05 -16.43
N ALA A 92 26.06 0.99 -16.11
CA ALA A 92 25.36 2.08 -15.43
C ALA A 92 25.94 2.32 -14.02
N SER A 93 26.15 1.26 -13.23
CA SER A 93 26.74 1.36 -11.88
C SER A 93 28.12 2.00 -11.89
N PHE A 94 29.01 1.59 -12.81
CA PHE A 94 30.34 2.18 -12.89
C PHE A 94 30.32 3.64 -13.38
N ARG A 95 29.40 4.03 -14.27
CA ARG A 95 29.22 5.44 -14.66
C ARG A 95 28.72 6.31 -13.50
N ALA A 96 27.84 5.78 -12.66
CA ALA A 96 27.36 6.47 -11.46
C ALA A 96 28.50 6.71 -10.46
N MET A 97 29.32 5.70 -10.19
CA MET A 97 30.51 5.82 -9.33
C MET A 97 31.55 6.83 -9.86
N LEU A 98 31.63 7.02 -11.19
CA LEU A 98 32.49 8.03 -11.81
C LEU A 98 31.92 9.45 -11.75
N ALA A 99 30.63 9.62 -11.45
CA ALA A 99 29.93 10.91 -11.43
C ALA A 99 29.88 11.56 -10.04
N GLU A 100 30.21 10.83 -8.97
CA GLU A 100 30.27 11.36 -7.61
C GLU A 100 31.60 12.12 -7.37
N PRO A 101 31.56 13.40 -6.90
CA PRO A 101 32.75 14.04 -6.37
C PRO A 101 33.09 13.44 -5.00
N ALA A 102 34.39 13.38 -4.69
CA ALA A 102 34.94 12.65 -3.53
C ALA A 102 34.51 13.16 -2.13
N SER A 103 33.57 14.10 -1.99
CA SER A 103 33.13 14.62 -0.69
C SER A 103 31.86 15.49 -0.77
N ALA A 104 30.99 15.37 0.26
CA ALA A 104 29.85 16.24 0.66
C ALA A 104 28.54 16.10 -0.16
N SER A 105 27.35 15.80 0.41
CA SER A 105 26.56 16.28 1.57
C SER A 105 25.68 17.55 1.31
N GLY A 106 24.44 17.32 0.83
CA GLY A 106 23.12 17.88 1.22
C GLY A 106 22.78 19.40 1.23
N ASN A 107 21.59 19.76 0.68
CA ASN A 107 20.44 20.36 1.43
C ASN A 107 19.17 20.75 0.61
N ALA A 108 18.02 20.73 1.33
CA ALA A 108 16.81 21.58 1.29
C ALA A 108 15.53 21.18 0.49
N GLY A 109 14.43 20.89 1.22
CA GLY A 109 13.05 20.80 0.71
C GLY A 109 12.01 20.47 1.79
N LEU A 110 11.60 21.48 2.59
CA LEU A 110 10.58 21.39 3.65
C LEU A 110 9.45 22.40 3.39
N THR A 111 8.28 21.92 2.99
CA THR A 111 6.89 22.44 3.23
C THR A 111 5.97 21.40 2.58
N ASP A 112 5.35 20.46 3.30
CA ASP A 112 4.26 20.65 4.24
C ASP A 112 4.37 19.58 5.32
N ALA A 113 4.65 19.97 6.56
CA ALA A 113 4.77 19.03 7.68
C ALA A 113 3.38 18.51 8.05
N THR A 114 3.10 17.26 7.70
CA THR A 114 1.98 16.52 8.31
C THR A 114 2.20 16.51 9.83
N ARG A 115 1.12 16.73 10.59
CA ARG A 115 1.18 16.67 12.05
C ARG A 115 1.61 15.24 12.44
N PRO A 116 2.55 15.05 13.38
CA PRO A 116 2.92 13.72 13.84
C PRO A 116 1.68 12.95 14.34
N PRO A 117 1.63 11.62 14.16
CA PRO A 117 0.48 10.84 14.56
C PRO A 117 0.23 10.99 16.06
N ALA A 118 -1.04 10.96 16.47
CA ALA A 118 -1.41 11.18 17.87
C ALA A 118 -0.79 10.17 18.85
N TRP A 119 -0.39 9.00 18.35
CA TRP A 119 0.52 8.07 19.01
C TRP A 119 1.32 7.27 17.98
N THR A 120 2.45 6.71 18.40
CA THR A 120 3.31 5.84 17.59
C THR A 120 2.94 4.37 17.76
N GLY A 121 3.12 3.56 16.72
CA GLY A 121 2.86 2.12 16.79
C GLY A 121 1.38 1.76 16.92
N PHE A 122 1.14 0.52 17.32
CA PHE A 122 -0.18 0.01 17.66
C PHE A 122 -0.43 0.12 19.17
N ARG A 123 -1.64 0.54 19.54
CA ARG A 123 -2.12 0.50 20.92
C ARG A 123 -3.40 -0.32 21.01
N PRO A 124 -3.66 -1.02 22.12
CA PRO A 124 -4.92 -1.70 22.32
C PRO A 124 -6.05 -0.68 22.54
N LEU A 125 -7.14 -0.83 21.78
CA LEU A 125 -8.42 -0.16 22.02
C LEU A 125 -9.49 -1.21 22.34
N ARG A 126 -10.39 -0.86 23.25
CA ARG A 126 -11.49 -1.73 23.66
C ARG A 126 -12.66 -1.59 22.72
N VAL A 127 -13.20 -2.71 22.26
CA VAL A 127 -14.45 -2.76 21.51
C VAL A 127 -15.60 -2.53 22.48
N THR A 128 -16.36 -1.45 22.29
CA THR A 128 -17.48 -1.08 23.17
C THR A 128 -18.82 -1.51 22.60
N ALA A 129 -18.94 -1.58 21.27
CA ALA A 129 -20.15 -2.03 20.59
C ALA A 129 -19.82 -2.63 19.22
N VAL A 130 -20.69 -3.54 18.77
CA VAL A 130 -20.68 -4.12 17.42
C VAL A 130 -22.11 -4.10 16.90
N GLU A 131 -22.37 -3.34 15.84
CA GLU A 131 -23.73 -2.97 15.40
C GLU A 131 -23.90 -3.24 13.90
N PRO A 132 -24.94 -3.95 13.45
CA PRO A 132 -25.21 -4.13 12.03
C PRO A 132 -25.72 -2.82 11.41
N GLU A 133 -25.11 -2.40 10.30
CA GLU A 133 -25.50 -1.19 9.54
C GLU A 133 -26.25 -1.55 8.26
N SER A 134 -25.95 -2.73 7.71
CA SER A 134 -26.65 -3.33 6.58
C SER A 134 -26.45 -4.85 6.60
N THR A 135 -27.02 -5.55 5.62
CA THR A 135 -26.80 -7.00 5.44
C THR A 135 -25.34 -7.40 5.23
N THR A 136 -24.47 -6.45 4.86
CA THR A 136 -23.05 -6.74 4.59
C THR A 136 -22.08 -5.87 5.39
N ILE A 137 -22.55 -4.88 6.16
CA ILE A 137 -21.69 -3.92 6.86
C ILE A 137 -22.00 -3.92 8.36
N THR A 138 -20.95 -3.94 9.17
CA THR A 138 -21.02 -3.91 10.63
C THR A 138 -20.12 -2.80 11.16
N SER A 139 -20.67 -1.94 12.02
CA SER A 139 -19.93 -0.93 12.77
C SER A 139 -19.31 -1.53 14.03
N ILE A 140 -18.09 -1.09 14.33
CA ILE A 140 -17.35 -1.43 15.55
C ILE A 140 -16.96 -0.13 16.23
N ARG A 141 -17.38 0.04 17.48
CA ARG A 141 -17.01 1.19 18.32
C ARG A 141 -15.81 0.83 19.19
N LEU A 142 -14.86 1.76 19.26
CA LEU A 142 -13.58 1.60 19.91
C LEU A 142 -13.40 2.72 20.92
N ALA A 143 -13.00 2.38 22.14
CA ALA A 143 -12.66 3.34 23.18
C ALA A 143 -11.29 3.00 23.78
N ASP A 144 -10.72 3.98 24.47
CA ASP A 144 -9.60 3.74 25.35
C ASP A 144 -9.98 2.68 26.41
N PRO A 145 -9.16 1.64 26.66
CA PRO A 145 -9.48 0.61 27.65
C PRO A 145 -9.67 1.14 29.07
N ASP A 146 -9.06 2.29 29.38
CA ASP A 146 -9.07 2.95 30.69
C ASP A 146 -10.07 4.13 30.72
N GLY A 147 -10.83 4.34 29.64
CA GLY A 147 -11.88 5.36 29.55
C GLY A 147 -11.39 6.78 29.26
N ALA A 148 -10.10 6.96 28.94
CA ALA A 148 -9.58 8.25 28.50
C ALA A 148 -10.18 8.66 27.13
N PRO A 149 -10.41 9.96 26.88
CA PRO A 149 -10.87 10.40 25.57
C PRO A 149 -9.78 10.15 24.52
N LEU A 150 -10.17 9.58 23.38
CA LEU A 150 -9.26 9.41 22.25
C LEU A 150 -9.03 10.74 21.50
N PRO A 151 -7.85 10.94 20.89
CA PRO A 151 -7.56 12.13 20.09
C PRO A 151 -8.60 12.35 18.98
N ALA A 152 -8.96 13.61 18.72
CA ALA A 152 -9.88 13.92 17.63
C ALA A 152 -9.22 13.60 16.27
N ALA A 153 -9.93 12.83 15.45
CA ALA A 153 -9.56 12.57 14.07
C ALA A 153 -10.19 13.61 13.14
N GLN A 154 -9.55 13.88 12.01
CA GLN A 154 -10.14 14.71 10.96
C GLN A 154 -11.18 13.90 10.16
N PRO A 155 -12.29 14.54 9.73
CA PRO A 155 -13.34 13.87 8.96
C PRO A 155 -12.82 13.35 7.62
N GLY A 156 -12.82 12.02 7.47
CA GLY A 156 -12.30 11.30 6.31
C GLY A 156 -11.02 10.48 6.59
N GLN A 157 -10.38 10.67 7.74
CA GLN A 157 -9.28 9.81 8.18
C GLN A 157 -9.73 8.38 8.48
N PHE A 158 -8.76 7.47 8.53
CA PHE A 158 -8.93 6.07 8.84
C PHE A 158 -8.08 5.62 10.02
N LEU A 159 -8.48 4.51 10.62
CA LEU A 159 -7.68 3.75 11.56
C LEU A 159 -7.07 2.54 10.86
N THR A 160 -5.86 2.16 11.26
CA THR A 160 -5.30 0.87 10.87
C THR A 160 -5.40 -0.10 12.03
N VAL A 161 -6.06 -1.23 11.77
CA VAL A 161 -6.35 -2.28 12.73
C VAL A 161 -5.52 -3.51 12.40
N ARG A 162 -4.85 -4.06 13.40
CA ARG A 162 -4.16 -5.34 13.33
C ARG A 162 -5.03 -6.41 13.98
N THR A 163 -5.48 -7.37 13.19
CA THR A 163 -6.26 -8.50 13.71
C THR A 163 -5.36 -9.45 14.47
N ALA A 164 -5.85 -10.04 15.56
CA ALA A 164 -5.13 -11.10 16.25
C ALA A 164 -4.76 -12.26 15.30
N PRO A 165 -3.60 -12.92 15.48
CA PRO A 165 -3.28 -14.12 14.74
C PRO A 165 -4.36 -15.18 15.01
N ALA A 166 -4.93 -15.74 13.96
CA ALA A 166 -5.89 -16.82 14.12
C ALA A 166 -5.16 -18.05 14.65
N VAL A 167 -5.49 -18.46 15.88
CA VAL A 167 -5.11 -19.79 16.39
C VAL A 167 -5.90 -20.79 15.54
N VAL A 168 -5.20 -21.55 14.70
CA VAL A 168 -5.81 -22.65 13.96
C VAL A 168 -6.00 -23.78 14.96
N GLY A 169 -7.18 -23.85 15.57
CA GLY A 169 -7.57 -24.93 16.47
C GLY A 169 -8.68 -24.55 17.43
N ARG A 170 -9.94 -24.70 16.98
CA ARG A 170 -11.10 -25.18 17.79
C ARG A 170 -12.45 -25.15 17.05
N ASP A 171 -12.58 -24.44 15.93
CA ASP A 171 -13.85 -24.31 15.21
C ASP A 171 -13.88 -25.05 13.86
N ALA A 172 -13.60 -26.35 13.84
CA ALA A 172 -14.00 -27.21 12.73
C ALA A 172 -15.20 -28.05 13.19
N PRO A 173 -16.33 -28.10 12.44
CA PRO A 173 -17.43 -28.99 12.78
C PRO A 173 -16.92 -30.44 12.74
N ALA A 174 -17.19 -31.19 13.81
CA ALA A 174 -16.76 -32.57 13.97
C ALA A 174 -17.33 -33.45 12.83
N GLY A 175 -16.50 -33.77 11.84
CA GLY A 175 -16.72 -34.90 10.94
C GLY A 175 -16.49 -36.23 11.68
N PRO A 176 -16.98 -37.36 11.17
CA PRO A 176 -17.00 -38.61 11.90
C PRO A 176 -15.57 -39.08 12.20
N ALA A 177 -15.34 -39.45 13.46
CA ALA A 177 -14.06 -39.89 13.98
C ALA A 177 -13.59 -41.18 13.29
N VAL A 178 -12.42 -41.13 12.64
CA VAL A 178 -11.70 -42.32 12.20
C VAL A 178 -10.79 -42.75 13.34
N VAL A 179 -11.11 -43.90 13.96
CA VAL A 179 -10.28 -44.53 14.98
C VAL A 179 -9.09 -45.20 14.29
N VAL A 180 -7.90 -44.63 14.46
CA VAL A 180 -6.63 -45.30 14.09
C VAL A 180 -6.17 -46.10 15.31
N ARG A 181 -5.93 -47.40 15.13
CA ARG A 181 -5.37 -48.29 16.16
C ARG A 181 -3.86 -48.06 16.27
N ASP A 182 -3.36 -47.90 17.49
CA ASP A 182 -1.92 -47.80 17.79
C ASP A 182 -1.18 -49.13 17.53
N PRO A 183 0.06 -49.08 17.00
CA PRO A 183 1.01 -50.19 17.11
C PRO A 183 1.79 -50.11 18.44
N PRO A 184 2.38 -51.24 18.91
CA PRO A 184 2.80 -51.40 20.29
C PRO A 184 4.13 -50.72 20.65
N ALA A 185 4.25 -50.49 21.96
CA ALA A 185 5.26 -49.70 22.64
C ALA A 185 6.70 -50.21 22.52
N GLY A 186 7.63 -49.27 22.38
CA GLY A 186 9.05 -49.47 22.64
C GLY A 186 9.87 -48.18 22.59
N GLN A 187 10.58 -47.91 23.70
CA GLN A 187 11.82 -47.12 23.84
C GLN A 187 11.76 -45.61 24.22
N PHE A 188 12.02 -45.39 25.53
CA PHE A 188 12.88 -44.41 26.23
C PHE A 188 13.11 -42.95 25.77
N GLY A 189 12.99 -42.03 26.75
CA GLY A 189 13.72 -40.75 26.86
C GLY A 189 13.03 -39.72 27.79
N PRO A 190 13.74 -39.00 28.70
CA PRO A 190 13.10 -38.14 29.70
C PRO A 190 12.54 -36.85 29.09
N ALA A 191 11.39 -36.43 29.62
CA ALA A 191 10.59 -35.32 29.13
C ALA A 191 11.32 -33.97 29.20
N VAL A 192 11.63 -33.40 28.04
CA VAL A 192 11.76 -31.94 27.90
C VAL A 192 10.33 -31.39 27.82
N ALA A 193 10.02 -30.38 28.62
CA ALA A 193 8.75 -29.63 28.54
C ALA A 193 8.63 -28.95 27.17
N GLY A 194 8.16 -29.71 26.18
CA GLY A 194 7.96 -29.31 24.81
C GLY A 194 6.55 -28.76 24.61
N ARG A 195 6.46 -27.63 23.91
CA ARG A 195 5.23 -27.03 23.39
C ARG A 195 4.30 -28.10 22.79
N ASP A 196 3.01 -27.92 23.01
CA ASP A 196 1.93 -28.73 22.45
C ASP A 196 2.17 -29.02 20.94
N PRO A 197 2.43 -30.28 20.55
CA PRO A 197 2.71 -30.66 19.16
C PRO A 197 1.51 -30.48 18.22
N LEU A 198 0.31 -30.19 18.74
CA LEU A 198 -0.91 -29.98 17.95
C LEU A 198 -1.16 -28.51 17.59
N ALA A 199 -0.35 -27.57 18.08
CA ALA A 199 -0.44 -26.18 17.68
C ALA A 199 0.20 -25.98 16.30
N GLY A 200 -0.61 -26.07 15.23
CA GLY A 200 -0.21 -25.64 13.89
C GLY A 200 0.32 -24.20 13.89
N PRO A 201 1.17 -23.80 12.92
CA PRO A 201 1.78 -22.47 12.91
C PRO A 201 0.70 -21.38 12.97
N ALA A 202 0.78 -20.52 14.00
CA ALA A 202 -0.11 -19.38 14.16
C ALA A 202 -0.09 -18.56 12.87
N ARG A 203 -1.27 -18.34 12.27
CA ARG A 203 -1.35 -17.59 11.01
C ARG A 203 -1.02 -16.12 11.29
N PRO A 204 -0.22 -15.46 10.43
CA PRO A 204 0.21 -14.09 10.66
C PRO A 204 -0.99 -13.14 10.74
N ALA A 205 -0.92 -12.20 11.68
CA ALA A 205 -1.87 -11.12 11.87
C ALA A 205 -2.12 -10.36 10.57
N VAL A 206 -3.35 -9.90 10.36
CA VAL A 206 -3.74 -9.14 9.17
C VAL A 206 -3.90 -7.69 9.55
N VAL A 207 -3.18 -6.81 8.87
CA VAL A 207 -3.26 -5.34 9.07
C VAL A 207 -4.13 -4.73 7.98
N ARG A 208 -5.18 -4.00 8.34
CA ARG A 208 -6.10 -3.35 7.39
C ARG A 208 -6.50 -1.96 7.86
N SER A 209 -6.73 -1.07 6.90
CA SER A 209 -7.24 0.28 7.16
C SER A 209 -8.76 0.32 7.00
N TYR A 210 -9.41 1.06 7.89
CA TYR A 210 -10.85 1.29 7.91
C TYR A 210 -11.13 2.75 8.22
N SER A 211 -11.82 3.45 7.31
CA SER A 211 -12.17 4.85 7.52
C SER A 211 -13.08 5.00 8.74
N LEU A 212 -12.86 6.10 9.45
CA LEU A 212 -13.71 6.50 10.55
C LEU A 212 -15.08 6.89 9.97
N SER A 213 -16.14 6.37 10.59
CA SER A 213 -17.52 6.65 10.19
C SER A 213 -18.29 7.41 11.26
N GLY A 214 -17.74 7.55 12.47
CA GLY A 214 -18.36 8.23 13.61
C GLY A 214 -18.22 9.75 13.55
N ARG A 215 -18.83 10.42 14.54
CA ARG A 215 -18.75 11.86 14.70
C ARG A 215 -17.33 12.26 15.13
N PRO A 216 -16.70 13.27 14.49
CA PRO A 216 -15.44 13.82 14.98
C PRO A 216 -15.59 14.38 16.39
N GLY A 217 -14.67 14.03 17.28
CA GLY A 217 -14.65 14.52 18.67
C GLY A 217 -15.47 13.69 19.67
N ASP A 218 -16.11 12.60 19.26
CA ASP A 218 -16.63 11.61 20.20
C ASP A 218 -15.49 11.04 21.07
N ALA A 219 -15.81 10.60 22.29
CA ALA A 219 -14.84 10.03 23.23
C ALA A 219 -14.12 8.76 22.71
N GLY A 220 -14.64 8.17 21.62
CA GLY A 220 -14.10 7.00 20.96
C GLY A 220 -14.19 7.09 19.44
N TYR A 221 -13.80 6.01 18.77
CA TYR A 221 -13.87 5.90 17.32
C TYR A 221 -14.96 4.92 16.88
N ARG A 222 -15.52 5.13 15.69
CA ARG A 222 -16.35 4.14 14.98
C ARG A 222 -15.71 3.84 13.64
N ILE A 223 -15.47 2.56 13.36
CA ILE A 223 -15.16 2.06 12.01
C ILE A 223 -16.33 1.20 11.53
N SER A 224 -16.56 1.12 10.22
CA SER A 224 -17.59 0.24 9.67
C SER A 224 -17.01 -0.64 8.58
N VAL A 225 -17.19 -1.95 8.75
CA VAL A 225 -16.48 -2.98 8.01
C VAL A 225 -17.47 -3.73 7.14
N LYS A 226 -17.24 -3.72 5.83
CA LYS A 226 -17.96 -4.61 4.91
C LYS A 226 -17.38 -6.02 5.01
N HIS A 227 -18.24 -7.00 5.26
CA HIS A 227 -17.88 -8.40 5.17
C HIS A 227 -17.55 -8.76 3.72
N GLU A 228 -16.32 -9.19 3.49
CA GLU A 228 -15.90 -9.76 2.21
C GLU A 228 -15.77 -11.26 2.42
N PRO A 229 -16.49 -12.13 1.66
CA PRO A 229 -16.55 -13.58 1.90
C PRO A 229 -15.18 -14.29 1.97
N HIS A 230 -14.16 -13.73 1.35
CA HIS A 230 -12.78 -14.23 1.37
C HIS A 230 -11.79 -13.26 2.04
N GLY A 231 -12.29 -12.17 2.62
CA GLY A 231 -11.49 -11.18 3.32
C GLY A 231 -11.12 -11.65 4.71
N ARG A 232 -9.83 -11.96 4.94
CA ARG A 232 -9.36 -12.39 6.27
C ARG A 232 -9.63 -11.36 7.37
N GLY A 233 -9.32 -10.09 7.10
CA GLY A 233 -9.50 -9.00 8.06
C GLY A 233 -10.96 -8.65 8.31
N SER A 234 -11.71 -8.41 7.23
CA SER A 234 -13.16 -8.12 7.33
C SER A 234 -13.95 -9.29 7.90
N GLY A 235 -13.62 -10.53 7.52
CA GLY A 235 -14.22 -11.73 8.10
C GLY A 235 -13.97 -11.85 9.60
N TYR A 236 -12.74 -11.62 10.08
CA TYR A 236 -12.45 -11.62 11.52
C TYR A 236 -13.24 -10.52 12.24
N LEU A 237 -13.18 -9.28 11.75
CA LEU A 237 -13.84 -8.14 12.39
C LEU A 237 -15.38 -8.28 12.39
N SER A 238 -15.98 -8.76 11.31
CA SER A 238 -17.43 -8.83 11.21
C SER A 238 -18.03 -10.08 11.88
N THR A 239 -17.25 -11.15 12.08
CA THR A 239 -17.79 -12.43 12.58
C THR A 239 -17.25 -12.85 13.94
N LYS A 240 -16.03 -12.44 14.33
CA LYS A 240 -15.37 -12.90 15.56
C LYS A 240 -15.26 -11.84 16.65
N VAL A 241 -15.14 -10.56 16.29
CA VAL A 241 -15.03 -9.47 17.28
C VAL A 241 -16.32 -9.28 18.06
N ARG A 242 -16.21 -9.06 19.37
CA ARG A 242 -17.31 -8.84 20.31
C ARG A 242 -17.01 -7.64 21.23
N PRO A 243 -18.05 -6.99 21.79
CA PRO A 243 -17.85 -6.03 22.88
C PRO A 243 -17.00 -6.64 24.01
N GLY A 244 -16.05 -5.85 24.51
CA GLY A 244 -15.07 -6.26 25.51
C GLY A 244 -13.70 -6.62 24.93
N ASP A 245 -13.63 -7.05 23.66
CA ASP A 245 -12.37 -7.41 22.99
C ASP A 245 -11.40 -6.24 22.90
N LEU A 246 -10.11 -6.55 22.82
CA LEU A 246 -9.06 -5.58 22.53
C LEU A 246 -8.60 -5.74 21.08
N LEU A 247 -8.52 -4.62 20.37
CA LEU A 247 -7.97 -4.54 19.02
C LEU A 247 -6.74 -3.65 19.03
N ASP A 248 -5.68 -4.10 18.36
CA ASP A 248 -4.48 -3.30 18.12
C ASP A 248 -4.75 -2.28 17.03
N VAL A 249 -4.64 -0.99 17.36
CA VAL A 249 -5.00 0.13 16.49
C VAL A 249 -3.88 1.16 16.42
N ALA A 250 -3.52 1.57 15.21
CA ALA A 250 -2.64 2.72 14.96
C ALA A 250 -3.44 4.03 14.90
N ALA A 251 -2.77 5.15 15.15
CA ALA A 251 -3.39 6.48 15.18
C ALA A 251 -4.16 6.81 13.89
N PRO A 252 -5.21 7.66 13.97
CA PRO A 252 -5.88 8.19 12.78
C PRO A 252 -4.89 8.76 11.77
N ARG A 253 -5.05 8.38 10.50
CA ARG A 253 -4.21 8.80 9.38
C ARG A 253 -5.06 9.02 8.13
N GLY A 254 -4.49 9.67 7.13
CA GLY A 254 -5.11 9.89 5.83
C GLY A 254 -5.12 11.37 5.44
N SER A 255 -5.02 11.63 4.14
CA SER A 255 -5.07 12.95 3.52
C SER A 255 -6.42 13.23 2.83
N PHE A 256 -7.29 12.22 2.71
CA PHE A 256 -8.67 12.38 2.26
C PHE A 256 -9.51 12.97 3.38
N VAL A 257 -9.36 14.28 3.61
CA VAL A 257 -10.03 14.99 4.70
C VAL A 257 -10.88 16.13 4.15
N LEU A 258 -12.02 16.40 4.81
CA LEU A 258 -12.87 17.54 4.46
C LEU A 258 -12.08 18.84 4.66
N ARG A 259 -11.91 19.59 3.57
CA ARG A 259 -11.24 20.89 3.60
C ARG A 259 -12.20 21.98 4.05
N PRO A 260 -11.75 22.93 4.89
CA PRO A 260 -12.51 24.13 5.20
C PRO A 260 -12.71 24.97 3.93
N ALA A 261 -13.96 25.18 3.52
CA ALA A 261 -14.31 25.99 2.36
C ALA A 261 -15.77 26.47 2.45
N ALA A 262 -16.09 27.54 1.72
CA ALA A 262 -17.47 28.03 1.56
C ALA A 262 -18.18 27.48 0.31
N SER A 263 -17.43 26.84 -0.61
CA SER A 263 -17.94 26.18 -1.81
C SER A 263 -18.99 25.11 -1.46
N PRO A 264 -19.96 24.82 -2.34
CA PRO A 264 -20.79 23.63 -2.21
C PRO A 264 -19.95 22.35 -2.05
N VAL A 265 -20.50 21.32 -1.41
CA VAL A 265 -19.81 20.04 -1.21
C VAL A 265 -20.66 18.87 -1.69
N LEU A 266 -20.04 18.00 -2.50
CA LEU A 266 -20.65 16.76 -2.96
C LEU A 266 -19.98 15.59 -2.22
N LEU A 267 -20.74 14.89 -1.39
CA LEU A 267 -20.32 13.71 -0.65
C LEU A 267 -20.83 12.47 -1.39
N ILE A 268 -19.95 11.81 -2.17
CA ILE A 268 -20.35 10.77 -3.12
C ILE A 268 -19.74 9.43 -2.75
N SER A 269 -20.58 8.40 -2.59
CA SER A 269 -20.12 7.10 -2.16
C SER A 269 -20.73 5.90 -2.88
N GLY A 270 -19.95 4.82 -2.97
CA GLY A 270 -20.39 3.50 -3.40
C GLY A 270 -20.27 2.47 -2.27
N GLY A 271 -21.39 1.91 -1.81
CA GLY A 271 -21.43 0.90 -0.75
C GLY A 271 -20.74 1.35 0.55
N VAL A 272 -19.74 0.59 1.01
CA VAL A 272 -18.99 0.91 2.25
C VAL A 272 -18.10 2.15 2.14
N GLY A 273 -17.89 2.67 0.93
CA GLY A 273 -17.28 3.99 0.71
C GLY A 273 -18.06 5.15 1.35
N ALA A 274 -19.27 4.91 1.86
CA ALA A 274 -20.02 5.89 2.64
C ALA A 274 -19.31 6.28 3.95
N THR A 275 -18.38 5.46 4.46
CA THR A 275 -17.73 5.65 5.76
C THR A 275 -16.98 6.99 5.91
N PRO A 276 -15.98 7.36 5.07
CA PRO A 276 -15.27 8.61 5.24
C PRO A 276 -16.18 9.82 5.00
N VAL A 277 -17.06 9.75 4.00
CA VAL A 277 -17.98 10.86 3.69
C VAL A 277 -19.08 11.03 4.74
N LEU A 278 -19.45 9.97 5.48
CA LEU A 278 -20.33 10.09 6.64
C LEU A 278 -19.66 10.85 7.79
N ALA A 279 -18.37 10.62 8.04
CA ALA A 279 -17.62 11.41 9.01
C ALA A 279 -17.54 12.90 8.61
N MET A 280 -17.45 13.18 7.30
CA MET A 280 -17.55 14.54 6.76
C MET A 280 -18.94 15.15 6.97
N LEU A 281 -20.01 14.38 6.75
CA LEU A 281 -21.38 14.83 7.00
C LEU A 281 -21.61 15.14 8.49
N HIS A 282 -21.08 14.31 9.39
CA HIS A 282 -21.09 14.57 10.84
C HIS A 282 -20.39 15.88 11.19
N ALA A 283 -19.21 16.16 10.60
CA ALA A 283 -18.49 17.40 10.81
C ALA A 283 -19.32 18.62 10.37
N LEU A 284 -19.88 18.56 9.16
CA LEU A 284 -20.72 19.62 8.60
C LEU A 284 -21.96 19.88 9.47
N ALA A 285 -22.62 18.84 9.96
CA ALA A 285 -23.78 18.95 10.83
C ALA A 285 -23.41 19.53 12.20
N ALA A 286 -22.29 19.08 12.80
CA ALA A 286 -21.80 19.60 14.07
C ALA A 286 -21.45 21.10 14.00
N GLU A 287 -20.89 21.53 12.86
CA GLU A 287 -20.55 22.94 12.58
C GLU A 287 -21.76 23.77 12.11
N ARG A 288 -22.93 23.14 11.89
CA ARG A 288 -24.12 23.76 11.29
C ARG A 288 -23.79 24.49 10.00
N SER A 289 -23.01 23.82 9.13
CA SER A 289 -22.53 24.36 7.87
C SER A 289 -23.66 24.97 7.04
N THR A 290 -23.42 26.17 6.50
CA THR A 290 -24.32 26.85 5.58
C THR A 290 -24.02 26.54 4.10
N ARG A 291 -23.04 25.68 3.83
CA ARG A 291 -22.71 25.24 2.47
C ARG A 291 -23.91 24.53 1.86
N GLU A 292 -24.06 24.60 0.55
CA GLU A 292 -24.91 23.64 -0.16
C GLU A 292 -24.25 22.25 -0.09
N ILE A 293 -24.98 21.27 0.43
CA ILE A 293 -24.47 19.92 0.69
C ILE A 293 -25.31 18.92 -0.12
N TRP A 294 -24.63 18.08 -0.90
CA TRP A 294 -25.25 16.96 -1.58
C TRP A 294 -24.69 15.64 -1.08
N TRP A 295 -25.58 14.74 -0.65
CA TRP A 295 -25.27 13.36 -0.33
C TRP A 295 -25.64 12.44 -1.49
N PHE A 296 -24.67 11.80 -2.11
CA PHE A 296 -24.89 10.78 -3.13
C PHE A 296 -24.46 9.41 -2.61
N GLN A 297 -25.35 8.43 -2.73
CA GLN A 297 -25.03 7.06 -2.33
C GLN A 297 -25.53 6.06 -3.37
N ALA A 298 -24.60 5.30 -3.92
CA ALA A 298 -24.86 4.18 -4.78
C ALA A 298 -24.77 2.86 -4.00
N ALA A 299 -25.76 1.99 -4.14
CA ALA A 299 -25.77 0.65 -3.59
C ALA A 299 -26.39 -0.35 -4.59
N ARG A 300 -26.24 -1.66 -4.33
CA ARG A 300 -26.89 -2.67 -5.17
C ARG A 300 -28.40 -2.65 -4.97
N ASN A 301 -28.85 -2.67 -3.72
CA ASN A 301 -30.24 -2.65 -3.28
C ASN A 301 -30.34 -1.93 -1.93
N ALA A 302 -31.55 -1.71 -1.44
CA ALA A 302 -31.75 -1.00 -0.17
C ALA A 302 -31.14 -1.73 1.04
N ALA A 303 -31.14 -3.07 1.03
CA ALA A 303 -30.60 -3.89 2.13
C ALA A 303 -29.08 -3.82 2.28
N GLU A 304 -28.38 -3.31 1.27
CA GLU A 304 -26.93 -3.09 1.28
C GLU A 304 -26.52 -1.63 1.51
N ARG A 305 -27.49 -0.73 1.70
CA ARG A 305 -27.25 0.69 1.96
C ARG A 305 -27.03 0.93 3.47
N PRO A 306 -25.80 1.18 3.93
CA PRO A 306 -25.55 1.46 5.34
C PRO A 306 -25.99 2.88 5.71
N PHE A 307 -26.21 3.11 7.01
CA PHE A 307 -26.40 4.44 7.62
C PHE A 307 -27.63 5.23 7.17
N ALA A 308 -28.62 4.59 6.53
CA ALA A 308 -29.74 5.30 5.92
C ALA A 308 -30.47 6.26 6.87
N SER A 309 -30.85 5.78 8.06
CA SER A 309 -31.54 6.60 9.07
C SER A 309 -30.66 7.72 9.61
N GLU A 310 -29.39 7.41 9.91
CA GLU A 310 -28.42 8.37 10.43
C GLU A 310 -28.16 9.51 9.45
N VAL A 311 -28.04 9.21 8.15
CA VAL A 311 -27.89 10.21 7.10
C VAL A 311 -29.12 11.11 7.02
N VAL A 312 -30.33 10.57 7.10
CA VAL A 312 -31.56 11.37 7.07
C VAL A 312 -31.58 12.36 8.24
N GLU A 313 -31.22 11.91 9.44
CA GLU A 313 -31.15 12.78 10.64
C GLU A 313 -30.12 13.90 10.48
N LEU A 314 -28.93 13.58 9.98
CA LEU A 314 -27.86 14.57 9.77
C LEU A 314 -28.22 15.61 8.69
N LEU A 315 -28.80 15.17 7.57
CA LEU A 315 -29.23 16.08 6.51
C LEU A 315 -30.36 17.00 6.97
N ALA A 316 -31.29 16.50 7.80
CA ALA A 316 -32.38 17.31 8.37
C ALA A 316 -31.88 18.41 9.33
N ALA A 317 -30.70 18.24 9.93
CA ALA A 317 -30.07 19.23 10.80
C ALA A 317 -29.36 20.37 10.04
N LEU A 318 -29.22 20.25 8.72
CA LEU A 318 -28.48 21.19 7.87
C LEU A 318 -29.43 22.10 7.08
N PRO A 319 -29.12 23.41 6.96
CA PRO A 319 -30.02 24.38 6.33
C PRO A 319 -30.15 24.20 4.82
N SER A 320 -29.13 23.64 4.15
CA SER A 320 -29.09 23.47 2.70
C SER A 320 -28.49 22.12 2.31
N ALA A 321 -29.18 21.04 2.63
CA ALA A 321 -28.74 19.68 2.34
C ALA A 321 -29.76 18.91 1.49
N ARG A 322 -29.26 18.12 0.54
CA ARG A 322 -30.06 17.27 -0.35
C ARG A 322 -29.40 15.90 -0.48
N SER A 323 -30.18 14.87 -0.81
CA SER A 323 -29.68 13.52 -1.08
C SER A 323 -30.13 13.01 -2.44
N PHE A 324 -29.32 12.15 -3.05
CA PHE A 324 -29.68 11.39 -4.23
C PHE A 324 -29.14 9.97 -4.15
N ILE A 325 -30.05 8.99 -4.13
CA ILE A 325 -29.77 7.58 -3.90
C ILE A 325 -29.99 6.80 -5.19
N CYS A 326 -28.98 6.05 -5.60
CA CYS A 326 -29.05 5.21 -6.80
C CYS A 326 -28.88 3.73 -6.45
N LEU A 327 -29.83 2.90 -6.89
CA LEU A 327 -29.78 1.45 -6.70
C LEU A 327 -29.55 0.75 -8.04
N SER A 328 -28.48 -0.03 -8.18
CA SER A 328 -28.18 -0.69 -9.46
C SER A 328 -29.04 -1.92 -9.73
N HIS A 329 -29.51 -2.59 -8.68
CA HIS A 329 -30.34 -3.80 -8.71
C HIS A 329 -31.41 -3.74 -7.60
N PRO A 330 -32.33 -2.76 -7.63
CA PRO A 330 -33.37 -2.64 -6.62
C PRO A 330 -34.29 -3.87 -6.64
N THR A 331 -34.74 -4.28 -5.45
CA THR A 331 -35.77 -5.32 -5.33
C THR A 331 -37.18 -4.71 -5.47
N PRO A 332 -38.23 -5.49 -5.77
CA PRO A 332 -39.60 -4.98 -5.79
C PRO A 332 -40.08 -4.39 -4.45
N ALA A 333 -39.41 -4.73 -3.34
CA ALA A 333 -39.71 -4.20 -2.01
C ALA A 333 -38.96 -2.89 -1.70
N ASP A 334 -37.94 -2.53 -2.49
CA ASP A 334 -37.11 -1.36 -2.22
C ASP A 334 -37.91 -0.06 -2.43
N ARG A 335 -37.73 0.89 -1.53
CA ARG A 335 -38.36 2.22 -1.54
C ARG A 335 -37.33 3.28 -1.14
N GLY A 336 -37.63 4.56 -1.36
CA GLY A 336 -36.79 5.67 -0.91
C GLY A 336 -35.44 5.75 -1.62
N TYR A 337 -35.46 5.53 -2.94
CA TYR A 337 -34.34 5.77 -3.85
C TYR A 337 -34.80 6.62 -5.04
N ASP A 338 -33.88 7.36 -5.64
CA ASP A 338 -34.18 8.38 -6.65
C ASP A 338 -33.98 7.87 -8.09
N ALA A 339 -33.05 6.93 -8.30
CA ALA A 339 -32.79 6.36 -9.61
C ALA A 339 -32.36 4.89 -9.56
N THR A 340 -32.70 4.16 -10.62
CA THR A 340 -32.16 2.82 -10.88
C THR A 340 -30.92 2.91 -11.77
N GLY A 341 -29.91 2.08 -11.51
CA GLY A 341 -28.70 1.98 -12.32
C GLY A 341 -27.45 2.51 -11.61
N ARG A 342 -26.64 3.30 -12.32
CA ARG A 342 -25.42 3.93 -11.78
C ARG A 342 -25.59 5.45 -11.78
N LEU A 343 -24.84 6.13 -10.91
CA LEU A 343 -24.66 7.57 -11.00
C LEU A 343 -24.06 7.91 -12.38
N SER A 344 -24.63 8.92 -13.04
CA SER A 344 -24.29 9.26 -14.42
C SER A 344 -24.29 10.77 -14.63
N ALA A 345 -23.65 11.23 -15.71
CA ALA A 345 -23.65 12.65 -16.08
C ALA A 345 -25.07 13.18 -16.31
N ALA A 346 -25.97 12.35 -16.83
CA ALA A 346 -27.38 12.71 -17.00
C ALA A 346 -28.06 13.00 -15.65
N ALA A 347 -27.83 12.16 -14.63
CA ALA A 347 -28.36 12.38 -13.29
C ALA A 347 -27.78 13.65 -12.65
N PHE A 348 -26.48 13.89 -12.77
CA PHE A 348 -25.86 15.10 -12.24
C PHE A 348 -26.37 16.38 -12.94
N ARG A 349 -26.53 16.35 -14.27
CA ARG A 349 -27.13 17.47 -15.03
C ARG A 349 -28.55 17.78 -14.57
N SER A 350 -29.38 16.76 -14.33
CA SER A 350 -30.78 17.00 -13.89
C SER A 350 -30.88 17.64 -12.51
N LEU A 351 -29.84 17.54 -11.68
CA LEU A 351 -29.80 18.12 -10.35
C LEU A 351 -29.23 19.53 -10.31
N GLY A 352 -28.64 20.01 -11.41
CA GLY A 352 -28.11 21.38 -11.51
C GLY A 352 -26.95 21.65 -10.55
N LEU A 353 -26.01 20.71 -10.43
CA LEU A 353 -24.88 20.84 -9.50
C LEU A 353 -23.99 22.03 -9.86
N SER A 354 -23.53 22.76 -8.84
CA SER A 354 -22.59 23.87 -9.02
C SER A 354 -21.23 23.39 -9.51
N ALA A 355 -20.68 24.06 -10.53
CA ALA A 355 -19.34 23.78 -11.06
C ALA A 355 -18.21 24.13 -10.07
N ASP A 356 -18.51 24.96 -9.06
CA ASP A 356 -17.59 25.35 -7.99
C ASP A 356 -17.62 24.40 -6.78
N ALA A 357 -18.39 23.32 -6.85
CA ALA A 357 -18.47 22.35 -5.77
C ALA A 357 -17.17 21.55 -5.62
N ASP A 358 -16.77 21.30 -4.37
CA ASP A 358 -15.73 20.32 -4.07
C ASP A 358 -16.37 18.94 -3.88
N ALA A 359 -15.93 17.96 -4.65
CA ALA A 359 -16.49 16.61 -4.61
C ALA A 359 -15.54 15.66 -3.89
N TYR A 360 -16.07 14.94 -2.91
CA TYR A 360 -15.38 13.89 -2.16
C TYR A 360 -15.99 12.54 -2.53
N LEU A 361 -15.23 11.74 -3.28
CA LEU A 361 -15.69 10.47 -3.82
C LEU A 361 -14.98 9.31 -3.12
N CYS A 362 -15.75 8.34 -2.62
CA CYS A 362 -15.18 7.13 -2.04
C CYS A 362 -15.92 5.87 -2.50
N GLY A 363 -15.17 4.86 -2.95
CA GLY A 363 -15.75 3.60 -3.39
C GLY A 363 -14.79 2.71 -4.18
N PRO A 364 -15.31 1.66 -4.84
CA PRO A 364 -14.52 0.79 -5.70
C PRO A 364 -13.93 1.54 -6.90
N ALA A 365 -12.79 1.07 -7.42
CA ALA A 365 -12.09 1.74 -8.52
C ALA A 365 -12.99 2.00 -9.75
N ALA A 366 -13.78 1.02 -10.20
CA ALA A 366 -14.68 1.19 -11.34
C ALA A 366 -15.75 2.26 -11.08
N PHE A 367 -16.29 2.33 -9.85
CA PHE A 367 -17.24 3.37 -9.46
C PHE A 367 -16.60 4.75 -9.50
N LEU A 368 -15.39 4.90 -8.95
CA LEU A 368 -14.67 6.17 -8.95
C LEU A 368 -14.33 6.64 -10.36
N THR A 369 -13.91 5.74 -11.24
CA THR A 369 -13.67 6.05 -12.66
C THR A 369 -14.94 6.57 -13.33
N ASP A 370 -16.05 5.82 -13.23
CA ASP A 370 -17.33 6.17 -13.87
C ASP A 370 -17.85 7.52 -13.36
N VAL A 371 -17.83 7.74 -12.04
CA VAL A 371 -18.38 8.96 -11.43
C VAL A 371 -17.47 10.17 -11.67
N THR A 372 -16.15 10.00 -11.63
CA THR A 372 -15.19 11.06 -11.96
C THR A 372 -15.41 11.55 -13.39
N ALA A 373 -15.51 10.61 -14.35
CA ALA A 373 -15.78 10.95 -15.75
C ALA A 373 -17.12 11.69 -15.90
N ALA A 374 -18.17 11.22 -15.21
CA ALA A 374 -19.48 11.85 -15.24
C ALA A 374 -19.49 13.28 -14.67
N LEU A 375 -18.78 13.55 -13.57
CA LEU A 375 -18.69 14.89 -12.98
C LEU A 375 -17.91 15.87 -13.88
N VAL A 376 -16.80 15.40 -14.46
CA VAL A 376 -16.01 16.20 -15.42
C VAL A 376 -16.86 16.54 -16.65
N GLU A 377 -17.66 15.60 -17.17
CA GLU A 377 -18.60 15.85 -18.26
C GLU A 377 -19.65 16.92 -17.90
N THR A 378 -20.01 17.04 -16.62
CA THR A 378 -20.92 18.10 -16.14
C THR A 378 -20.24 19.44 -15.86
N GLY A 379 -18.92 19.55 -16.07
CA GLY A 379 -18.16 20.79 -15.94
C GLY A 379 -17.42 20.98 -14.62
N LEU A 380 -17.40 19.97 -13.72
CA LEU A 380 -16.56 20.04 -12.52
C LEU A 380 -15.07 19.93 -12.90
N SER A 381 -14.25 20.82 -12.34
CA SER A 381 -12.80 20.77 -12.56
C SER A 381 -12.17 19.56 -11.86
N PRO A 382 -11.25 18.81 -12.50
CA PRO A 382 -10.52 17.71 -11.87
C PRO A 382 -9.80 18.08 -10.57
N SER A 383 -9.37 19.34 -10.40
CA SER A 383 -8.68 19.80 -9.19
C SER A 383 -9.59 19.88 -7.95
N ARG A 384 -10.91 19.88 -8.14
CA ARG A 384 -11.93 19.85 -7.10
C ARG A 384 -12.47 18.45 -6.80
N LEU A 385 -11.95 17.43 -7.49
CA LEU A 385 -12.31 16.03 -7.28
C LEU A 385 -11.31 15.38 -6.33
N HIS A 386 -11.75 15.11 -5.12
CA HIS A 386 -11.00 14.39 -4.11
C HIS A 386 -11.49 12.94 -4.10
N THR A 387 -10.59 11.97 -4.27
CA THR A 387 -10.97 10.56 -4.36
C THR A 387 -10.22 9.71 -3.34
N GLU A 388 -10.92 8.74 -2.75
CA GLU A 388 -10.33 7.69 -1.93
C GLU A 388 -10.81 6.32 -2.41
N ILE A 389 -9.87 5.48 -2.85
CA ILE A 389 -10.17 4.17 -3.42
C ILE A 389 -10.23 3.11 -2.31
N PHE A 390 -11.36 2.42 -2.23
CA PHE A 390 -11.52 1.25 -1.37
C PHE A 390 -11.31 -0.04 -2.16
N GLY A 391 -10.33 -0.83 -1.71
CA GLY A 391 -9.94 -2.09 -2.34
C GLY A 391 -8.48 -2.06 -2.79
N ALA A 392 -7.86 -3.24 -2.82
CA ALA A 392 -6.58 -3.39 -3.49
C ALA A 392 -6.82 -3.21 -4.99
N ARG A 393 -6.10 -2.30 -5.66
CA ARG A 393 -5.76 -2.56 -7.07
C ARG A 393 -5.09 -3.94 -7.09
N PRO A 394 -5.26 -4.76 -8.16
CA PRO A 394 -4.53 -6.00 -8.27
C PRO A 394 -3.07 -5.73 -7.95
N GLY A 395 -2.56 -6.33 -6.87
CA GLY A 395 -1.15 -6.20 -6.56
C GLY A 395 -0.42 -6.78 -7.76
N LEU A 396 0.32 -5.95 -8.49
CA LEU A 396 1.24 -6.44 -9.51
C LEU A 396 2.24 -7.30 -8.75
N THR A 397 2.02 -8.61 -8.81
CA THR A 397 2.91 -9.62 -8.26
C THR A 397 3.90 -9.87 -9.39
N PRO A 398 5.16 -9.41 -9.29
CA PRO A 398 6.12 -9.66 -10.36
C PRO A 398 6.19 -11.18 -10.60
N GLY A 399 5.76 -11.62 -11.79
CA GLY A 399 5.88 -13.00 -12.26
C GLY A 399 4.67 -13.94 -12.12
N ILE A 400 3.48 -13.55 -11.61
CA ILE A 400 2.34 -14.50 -11.46
C ILE A 400 0.99 -14.03 -12.07
N SER A 401 0.83 -12.81 -12.58
CA SER A 401 -0.35 -12.49 -13.41
C SER A 401 -0.06 -11.40 -14.44
N ALA A 402 -0.93 -11.33 -15.45
CA ALA A 402 -0.78 -10.75 -16.78
C ALA A 402 0.23 -9.59 -16.88
N ALA A 403 1.05 -9.65 -17.93
CA ALA A 403 2.02 -8.62 -18.28
C ALA A 403 1.42 -7.22 -18.07
N PRO A 404 2.17 -6.27 -17.46
CA PRO A 404 1.71 -4.90 -17.37
C PRO A 404 1.28 -4.45 -18.77
N SER A 405 0.12 -3.78 -18.87
CA SER A 405 -0.47 -3.39 -20.18
C SER A 405 0.47 -2.52 -21.01
N ARG A 406 1.44 -1.89 -20.34
CA ARG A 406 2.57 -1.19 -20.93
C ARG A 406 3.87 -1.56 -20.21
N PRO A 407 5.01 -1.66 -20.92
CA PRO A 407 6.32 -1.73 -20.30
C PRO A 407 6.58 -0.46 -19.48
N PRO A 408 7.38 -0.54 -18.39
CA PRO A 408 7.79 0.63 -17.63
C PRO A 408 8.35 1.74 -18.54
N HIS A 409 7.91 2.97 -18.30
CA HIS A 409 8.26 4.13 -19.12
C HIS A 409 8.45 5.38 -18.26
N PRO A 410 9.17 6.40 -18.74
CA PRO A 410 9.20 7.70 -18.06
C PRO A 410 7.80 8.32 -17.95
N PRO A 411 7.49 9.08 -16.89
CA PRO A 411 6.18 9.72 -16.74
C PRO A 411 5.93 10.72 -17.88
N THR A 412 4.66 10.91 -18.26
CA THR A 412 4.28 11.90 -19.30
C THR A 412 4.35 13.32 -18.75
N GLY A 413 5.06 14.23 -19.43
CA GLY A 413 5.18 15.64 -19.03
C GLY A 413 6.61 16.14 -19.15
N GLU A 414 6.88 17.34 -18.62
CA GLU A 414 8.26 17.80 -18.48
C GLU A 414 9.00 16.96 -17.43
N PRO A 415 10.26 16.58 -17.68
CA PRO A 415 11.07 15.87 -16.71
C PRO A 415 11.19 16.68 -15.41
N GLY A 416 11.04 16.01 -14.28
CA GLY A 416 11.34 16.59 -12.98
C GLY A 416 12.76 17.16 -12.90
N ASN A 417 12.97 18.10 -11.99
CA ASN A 417 14.28 18.69 -11.69
C ASN A 417 14.90 18.15 -10.38
N GLY A 418 14.24 17.20 -9.73
CA GLY A 418 14.68 16.59 -8.48
C GLY A 418 15.72 15.47 -8.66
N PRO A 419 16.12 14.81 -7.56
CA PRO A 419 17.11 13.73 -7.59
C PRO A 419 16.70 12.56 -8.48
N SER A 420 17.69 11.78 -8.97
CA SER A 420 17.37 10.61 -9.79
C SER A 420 16.77 9.47 -8.97
N VAL A 421 15.74 8.82 -9.51
CA VAL A 421 15.11 7.62 -8.94
C VAL A 421 15.26 6.49 -9.96
N SER A 422 15.97 5.43 -9.57
CA SER A 422 16.16 4.24 -10.41
C SER A 422 15.33 3.05 -9.91
N PHE A 423 14.55 2.46 -10.79
CA PHE A 423 13.82 1.20 -10.58
C PHE A 423 14.62 0.06 -11.23
N ALA A 424 15.45 -0.61 -10.44
CA ALA A 424 16.55 -1.44 -10.93
C ALA A 424 16.10 -2.64 -11.78
N ARG A 425 15.01 -3.32 -11.42
CA ARG A 425 14.53 -4.49 -12.20
C ARG A 425 13.73 -4.06 -13.42
N SER A 426 13.11 -2.89 -13.34
CA SER A 426 12.38 -2.26 -14.43
C SER A 426 13.32 -1.60 -15.44
N GLY A 427 14.60 -1.40 -15.09
CA GLY A 427 15.60 -0.79 -15.96
C GLY A 427 15.31 0.67 -16.29
N LEU A 428 14.56 1.35 -15.43
CA LEU A 428 14.08 2.71 -15.66
C LEU A 428 14.70 3.65 -14.62
N THR A 429 15.26 4.77 -15.08
CA THR A 429 15.72 5.86 -14.21
C THR A 429 15.05 7.14 -14.67
N VAL A 430 14.38 7.82 -13.74
CA VAL A 430 13.65 9.07 -14.00
C VAL A 430 14.04 10.11 -12.95
N PRO A 431 14.09 11.40 -13.31
CA PRO A 431 14.27 12.44 -12.31
C PRO A 431 13.00 12.59 -11.47
N TRP A 432 13.16 12.85 -10.17
CA TRP A 432 12.06 13.06 -9.24
C TRP A 432 11.25 14.32 -9.64
N PRO A 433 9.94 14.20 -9.89
CA PRO A 433 9.09 15.36 -10.19
C PRO A 433 8.87 16.19 -8.93
N THR A 434 8.84 17.52 -9.08
CA THR A 434 8.64 18.44 -7.97
C THR A 434 7.27 18.23 -7.29
N ASP A 435 6.27 17.79 -8.05
CA ASP A 435 4.88 17.67 -7.64
C ASP A 435 4.48 16.27 -7.14
N GLU A 436 5.35 15.26 -7.28
CA GLU A 436 4.98 13.89 -6.87
C GLU A 436 4.93 13.74 -5.34
N PRO A 437 3.87 13.15 -4.76
CA PRO A 437 3.76 13.04 -3.31
C PRO A 437 4.65 11.97 -2.69
N SER A 438 4.90 10.85 -3.40
CA SER A 438 5.62 9.67 -2.90
C SER A 438 6.27 8.81 -4.00
N LEU A 439 7.27 8.01 -3.63
CA LEU A 439 7.96 7.07 -4.53
C LEU A 439 7.02 6.03 -5.15
N LEU A 440 5.90 5.71 -4.48
CA LEU A 440 4.86 4.87 -5.05
C LEU A 440 4.16 5.53 -6.23
N GLU A 441 3.78 6.80 -6.13
CA GLU A 441 3.05 7.49 -7.21
C GLU A 441 3.94 7.68 -8.43
N LEU A 442 5.22 7.99 -8.24
CA LEU A 442 6.20 7.98 -9.33
C LEU A 442 6.30 6.60 -9.99
N ALA A 443 6.33 5.51 -9.20
CA ALA A 443 6.36 4.16 -9.75
C ALA A 443 5.08 3.82 -10.54
N GLU A 444 3.89 4.21 -10.06
CA GLU A 444 2.63 4.04 -10.78
C GLU A 444 2.58 4.87 -12.07
N ALA A 445 3.04 6.12 -12.04
CA ALA A 445 3.13 7.00 -13.22
C ALA A 445 4.08 6.46 -14.29
N CYS A 446 5.03 5.63 -13.88
CA CYS A 446 5.98 4.96 -14.76
C CYS A 446 5.53 3.55 -15.20
N ASP A 447 4.34 3.09 -14.83
CA ASP A 447 3.89 1.70 -15.02
C ASP A 447 4.87 0.66 -14.41
N VAL A 448 5.63 1.03 -13.37
CA VAL A 448 6.56 0.14 -12.66
C VAL A 448 5.77 -0.81 -11.75
N PRO A 449 5.98 -2.14 -11.86
CA PRO A 449 5.28 -3.10 -11.02
C PRO A 449 5.59 -2.95 -9.53
N VAL A 450 4.56 -2.57 -8.76
CA VAL A 450 4.67 -2.35 -7.31
C VAL A 450 3.57 -3.07 -6.55
N ARG A 451 3.91 -3.54 -5.35
CA ARG A 451 2.93 -4.00 -4.37
C ARG A 451 2.61 -2.83 -3.45
N TRP A 452 1.34 -2.62 -3.12
CA TRP A 452 0.93 -1.61 -2.13
C TRP A 452 -0.49 -1.88 -1.65
N SER A 453 -0.91 -1.21 -0.58
CA SER A 453 -2.33 -1.24 -0.15
C SER A 453 -2.72 0.05 0.59
N CYS A 454 -2.12 0.33 1.76
CA CYS A 454 -2.58 1.43 2.63
C CYS A 454 -2.18 2.85 2.20
N ARG A 455 -1.14 3.01 1.37
CA ARG A 455 -0.53 4.30 0.99
C ARG A 455 -0.08 5.24 2.13
N THR A 456 0.08 4.72 3.35
CA THR A 456 0.42 5.53 4.54
C THR A 456 1.46 4.88 5.45
N GLY A 457 2.21 3.91 4.92
CA GLY A 457 3.32 3.27 5.64
C GLY A 457 2.91 2.37 6.81
N VAL A 458 1.71 1.76 6.75
CA VAL A 458 1.21 0.92 7.87
C VAL A 458 1.07 -0.56 7.53
N CYS A 459 0.68 -0.90 6.30
CA CYS A 459 0.46 -2.30 5.93
C CYS A 459 1.72 -3.05 5.48
N HIS A 460 2.84 -2.33 5.28
CA HIS A 460 4.11 -2.83 4.73
C HIS A 460 4.02 -3.53 3.36
N ASN A 461 2.85 -3.55 2.70
CA ASN A 461 2.72 -4.13 1.36
C ASN A 461 3.52 -3.34 0.31
N CYS A 462 3.85 -2.07 0.59
CA CYS A 462 4.69 -1.21 -0.24
C CYS A 462 6.19 -1.28 0.07
N GLU A 463 6.58 -2.16 0.99
CA GLU A 463 7.97 -2.32 1.36
C GLU A 463 8.80 -2.85 0.18
N SER A 464 9.82 -2.08 -0.20
CA SER A 464 10.69 -2.37 -1.35
C SER A 464 12.15 -2.19 -0.96
N GLY A 465 13.04 -2.99 -1.55
CA GLY A 465 14.48 -2.88 -1.27
C GLY A 465 15.02 -1.52 -1.72
N LEU A 466 15.70 -0.82 -0.82
CA LEU A 466 16.44 0.41 -1.10
C LEU A 466 17.91 0.02 -1.28
N LEU A 467 18.33 -0.12 -2.54
CA LEU A 467 19.66 -0.59 -2.91
C LEU A 467 20.74 0.47 -2.69
N SER A 468 20.39 1.75 -2.85
CA SER A 468 21.26 2.88 -2.52
C SER A 468 20.46 4.17 -2.28
N GLY A 469 21.11 5.12 -1.59
CA GLY A 469 20.55 6.41 -1.21
C GLY A 469 19.64 6.34 0.03
N ASP A 470 18.99 7.45 0.34
CA ASP A 470 18.16 7.62 1.53
C ASP A 470 16.81 8.24 1.18
N VAL A 471 15.82 7.92 2.00
CA VAL A 471 14.46 8.44 1.86
C VAL A 471 14.01 9.16 3.14
N THR A 472 13.19 10.17 2.97
CA THR A 472 12.45 10.82 4.06
C THR A 472 10.99 10.40 4.00
N TYR A 473 10.35 10.25 5.14
CA TYR A 473 8.93 9.89 5.21
C TYR A 473 8.07 11.14 5.36
N THR A 474 7.05 11.27 4.50
CA THR A 474 6.02 12.32 4.65
C THR A 474 5.06 12.02 5.78
N LEU A 475 4.91 10.75 6.14
CA LEU A 475 4.22 10.27 7.34
C LEU A 475 5.11 9.20 7.97
N ASP A 476 5.53 9.41 9.21
CA ASP A 476 6.35 8.43 9.93
C ASP A 476 5.65 7.06 9.91
N PRO A 477 6.31 6.00 9.44
CA PRO A 477 5.77 4.65 9.47
C PRO A 477 5.32 4.24 10.86
N VAL A 478 4.27 3.40 10.94
CA VAL A 478 3.82 2.88 12.25
C VAL A 478 4.86 1.94 12.83
N ASP A 479 5.42 1.09 11.99
CA ASP A 479 6.61 0.28 12.25
C ASP A 479 7.65 0.61 11.15
N PRO A 480 8.95 0.68 11.46
CA PRO A 480 9.97 0.91 10.43
C PRO A 480 10.01 -0.28 9.45
N PRO A 481 10.32 -0.05 8.16
CA PRO A 481 10.58 -1.16 7.24
C PRO A 481 11.77 -1.99 7.71
N ALA A 482 11.93 -3.20 7.17
CA ALA A 482 13.15 -3.98 7.41
C ALA A 482 14.40 -3.18 6.98
N ALA A 483 15.52 -3.40 7.66
CA ALA A 483 16.77 -2.72 7.34
C ALA A 483 17.15 -2.93 5.86
N GLY A 484 17.46 -1.84 5.16
CA GLY A 484 17.72 -1.86 3.71
C GLY A 484 16.48 -1.82 2.83
N ASN A 485 15.29 -1.65 3.41
CA ASN A 485 14.04 -1.43 2.68
C ASN A 485 13.46 -0.04 2.97
N ALA A 486 12.56 0.42 2.09
CA ALA A 486 11.77 1.62 2.24
C ALA A 486 10.28 1.33 2.04
N LEU A 487 9.41 2.02 2.78
CA LEU A 487 7.98 2.06 2.50
C LEU A 487 7.70 3.12 1.43
N ILE A 488 7.78 2.73 0.16
CA ILE A 488 7.74 3.67 -0.99
C ILE A 488 6.46 4.51 -1.05
N CYS A 489 5.39 4.06 -0.39
CA CYS A 489 4.08 4.68 -0.43
C CYS A 489 3.88 5.89 0.48
N CYS A 490 4.86 6.22 1.32
CA CYS A 490 4.85 7.44 2.12
C CYS A 490 6.25 8.05 2.23
N SER A 491 7.13 7.77 1.27
CA SER A 491 8.51 8.25 1.27
C SER A 491 8.86 9.03 0.01
N ARG A 492 9.81 9.96 0.18
CA ARG A 492 10.39 10.82 -0.85
C ARG A 492 11.91 10.64 -0.85
N PRO A 493 12.59 10.74 -2.01
CA PRO A 493 14.05 10.67 -2.07
C PRO A 493 14.68 11.91 -1.40
N ASN A 494 15.72 11.70 -0.60
CA ASN A 494 16.55 12.79 -0.06
C ASN A 494 17.72 13.18 -1.00
N GLY A 495 17.96 12.34 -2.00
CA GLY A 495 19.03 12.44 -2.99
C GLY A 495 18.85 11.34 -4.04
N PRO A 496 19.82 11.08 -4.91
CA PRO A 496 19.75 9.96 -5.85
C PRO A 496 19.52 8.63 -5.13
N ILE A 497 18.54 7.84 -5.56
CA ILE A 497 18.23 6.53 -4.96
C ILE A 497 18.07 5.42 -6.01
N VAL A 498 18.23 4.19 -5.56
CA VAL A 498 17.96 2.97 -6.36
C VAL A 498 17.02 2.04 -5.59
N LEU A 499 15.88 1.70 -6.17
CA LEU A 499 14.89 0.77 -5.63
C LEU A 499 14.93 -0.57 -6.39
N ASP A 500 14.79 -1.69 -5.67
CA ASP A 500 14.66 -3.04 -6.24
C ASP A 500 13.25 -3.29 -6.79
N LEU A 501 12.86 -2.49 -7.80
CA LEU A 501 11.54 -2.51 -8.41
C LEU A 501 11.54 -2.90 -9.88
#